data_AF-A0A2A4U241-F1
#
_entry.id   AF-A0A2A4U241-F1
#
_cell.length_a   1.000
_cell.length_b   1.000
_cell.length_c   1.000
_cell.angle_alpha   90.00
_cell.angle_beta   90.00
_cell.angle_gamma   90.00
#
_symmetry.space_group_name_H-M   'P 1'
#
loop_
_entity.id
_entity.type
_entity.pdbx_description
1 polymer ?
#
loop_
_entity_poly.entity_id
_entity_poly.type
_entity_poly.pdbx_seq_one_letter_code
_entity_poly.pdbx_strand_id
1 'polypeptide(L)'
;MEEFITFIYAAGLMVLAGAGWLIRWWLTKKTPTPAPQSVDGTEAMTALTEKYKNQIDDQGQTIDALRKAVDSLTEKQGTPDAPEGLNEALDHLKQGDTKKAEALFERILEAKEAEGQAANLEAAEAAKNIGALAYLHDTDKALNAYKKATKLNPDDAEAWNLLGALLLRSGDLTGAKRAFNKVLALGNRTTNKSLIAIASGNLGIIAQTQGDLDKSKITSNNPLPSLKNLAWKKPWPVIWAT
;
A
#
# COMPACT_ATOMS: atom_id res chain seq x y z
N MET A 1 -26.42 31.67 92.13
CA MET A 1 -25.19 31.14 91.50
C MET A 1 -24.83 29.73 91.98
N GLU A 2 -25.62 29.07 92.84
CA GLU A 2 -25.32 27.69 93.27
C GLU A 2 -26.10 26.59 92.54
N GLU A 3 -27.27 26.86 91.95
CA GLU A 3 -28.05 25.82 91.25
C GLU A 3 -27.61 25.53 89.80
N PHE A 4 -26.73 26.35 89.21
CA PHE A 4 -26.25 26.14 87.84
C PHE A 4 -24.98 25.25 87.78
N ILE A 5 -24.24 25.15 88.89
CA ILE A 5 -22.96 24.42 88.94
C ILE A 5 -23.20 22.91 89.00
N THR A 6 -24.25 22.45 89.68
CA THR A 6 -24.61 21.03 89.80
C THR A 6 -25.03 20.39 88.46
N PHE A 7 -25.58 21.17 87.51
CA PHE A 7 -25.96 20.64 86.19
C PHE A 7 -24.75 20.35 85.30
N ILE A 8 -23.64 21.09 85.46
CA ILE A 8 -22.42 20.91 84.65
C ILE A 8 -21.65 19.65 85.08
N TYR A 9 -21.65 19.32 86.38
CA TYR A 9 -20.95 18.12 86.88
C TYR A 9 -21.64 16.80 86.48
N ALA A 10 -22.97 16.79 86.30
CA ALA A 10 -23.69 15.60 85.85
C ALA A 10 -23.50 15.30 84.34
N ALA A 11 -23.33 16.34 83.50
CA ALA A 11 -23.10 16.18 82.07
C ALA A 11 -21.65 15.74 81.73
N GLY A 12 -20.66 16.13 82.54
CA GLY A 12 -19.25 15.79 82.29
C GLY A 12 -18.90 14.31 82.48
N LEU A 13 -19.59 13.60 83.39
CA LEU A 13 -19.30 12.20 83.70
C LEU A 13 -19.83 11.19 82.66
N MET A 14 -20.86 11.54 81.89
CA MET A 14 -21.39 10.65 80.84
C MET A 14 -20.54 10.62 79.55
N VAL A 15 -19.72 11.65 79.29
CA VAL A 15 -18.91 11.72 78.06
C VAL A 15 -17.66 10.82 78.14
N LEU A 16 -17.10 10.60 79.33
CA LEU A 16 -15.87 9.81 79.50
C LEU A 16 -16.09 8.30 79.38
N ALA A 17 -17.26 7.79 79.80
CA ALA A 17 -17.58 6.37 79.72
C ALA A 17 -17.82 5.89 78.26
N GLY A 18 -18.40 6.75 77.40
CA GLY A 18 -18.62 6.43 75.98
C GLY A 18 -17.32 6.40 75.16
N ALA A 19 -16.35 7.26 75.50
CA ALA A 19 -15.07 7.32 74.81
C ALA A 19 -14.21 6.06 75.03
N GLY A 20 -14.21 5.51 76.24
CA GLY A 20 -13.47 4.28 76.55
C GLY A 20 -13.95 3.05 75.78
N TRP A 21 -15.27 2.94 75.55
CA TRP A 21 -15.86 1.83 74.79
C TRP A 21 -15.51 1.88 73.30
N LEU A 22 -15.52 3.08 72.70
CA LEU A 22 -15.14 3.30 71.29
C LEU A 22 -13.65 3.02 71.04
N ILE A 23 -12.77 3.40 71.96
CA ILE A 23 -11.32 3.12 71.85
C ILE A 23 -11.06 1.60 71.92
N ARG A 24 -11.73 0.88 72.82
CA ARG A 24 -11.59 -0.58 72.94
C ARG A 24 -12.17 -1.32 71.72
N TRP A 25 -13.28 -0.85 71.17
CA TRP A 25 -13.86 -1.38 69.94
C TRP A 25 -12.94 -1.13 68.72
N TRP A 26 -12.31 0.06 68.65
CA TRP A 26 -11.36 0.41 67.60
C TRP A 26 -10.07 -0.43 67.66
N LEU A 27 -9.57 -0.73 68.86
CA LEU A 27 -8.36 -1.55 69.04
C LEU A 27 -8.56 -3.04 68.72
N THR A 28 -9.77 -3.58 68.95
CA THR A 28 -10.06 -5.01 68.73
C THR A 28 -10.40 -5.36 67.27
N LYS A 29 -10.72 -4.37 66.42
CA LYS A 29 -11.07 -4.53 65.01
C LYS A 29 -9.89 -4.45 64.03
N LYS A 30 -8.66 -4.21 64.49
CA LYS A 30 -7.47 -4.27 63.63
C LYS A 30 -7.07 -5.73 63.39
N THR A 31 -7.56 -6.33 62.33
CA THR A 31 -6.90 -7.51 61.75
C THR A 31 -5.49 -7.07 61.32
N PRO A 32 -4.42 -7.82 61.67
CA PRO A 32 -3.08 -7.46 61.23
C PRO A 32 -3.07 -7.44 59.70
N THR A 33 -2.72 -6.28 59.12
CA THR A 33 -2.43 -6.15 57.70
C THR A 33 -1.38 -7.20 57.33
N PRO A 34 -1.60 -8.04 56.30
CA PRO A 34 -0.54 -8.92 55.82
C PRO A 34 0.68 -8.07 55.49
N ALA A 35 1.86 -8.51 55.93
CA ALA A 35 3.10 -7.80 55.65
C ALA A 35 3.18 -7.53 54.13
N PRO A 36 3.53 -6.32 53.69
CA PRO A 36 3.72 -6.06 52.26
C PRO A 36 4.69 -7.12 51.73
N GLN A 37 4.29 -7.85 50.69
CA GLN A 37 5.15 -8.82 50.05
C GLN A 37 6.47 -8.10 49.73
N SER A 38 7.58 -8.60 50.26
CA SER A 38 8.89 -8.02 49.98
C SER A 38 9.11 -8.15 48.48
N VAL A 39 9.08 -7.03 47.76
CA VAL A 39 9.52 -7.02 46.37
C VAL A 39 10.96 -7.52 46.39
N ASP A 40 11.21 -8.65 45.73
CA ASP A 40 12.55 -9.22 45.68
C ASP A 40 13.46 -8.22 44.96
N GLY A 41 14.33 -7.57 45.73
CA GLY A 41 15.23 -6.55 45.21
C GLY A 41 16.14 -7.08 44.09
N THR A 42 16.39 -8.39 44.04
CA THR A 42 17.17 -9.03 42.98
C THR A 42 16.38 -9.16 41.68
N GLU A 43 15.08 -9.47 41.76
CA GLU A 43 14.18 -9.53 40.60
C GLU A 43 13.98 -8.13 40.01
N ALA A 44 13.76 -7.12 40.86
CA ALA A 44 13.64 -5.72 40.45
C ALA A 44 14.93 -5.20 39.77
N MET A 45 16.10 -5.53 40.34
CA MET A 45 17.40 -5.19 39.75
C MET A 45 17.61 -5.88 38.40
N THR A 46 17.24 -7.16 38.28
CA THR A 46 17.36 -7.94 37.04
C THR A 46 16.46 -7.37 35.95
N ALA A 47 15.21 -7.04 36.26
CA ALA A 47 14.27 -6.45 35.31
C ALA A 47 14.72 -5.06 34.83
N LEU A 48 15.26 -4.23 35.73
CA LEU A 48 15.85 -2.93 35.35
C LEU A 48 17.07 -3.10 34.45
N THR A 49 17.96 -4.03 34.81
CA THR A 49 19.18 -4.31 34.03
C THR A 49 18.81 -4.77 32.61
N GLU A 50 17.85 -5.68 32.50
CA GLU A 50 17.38 -6.18 31.21
C GLU A 50 16.69 -5.08 30.39
N LYS A 51 15.87 -4.23 31.02
CA LYS A 51 15.23 -3.08 30.36
C LYS A 51 16.26 -2.12 29.78
N TYR A 52 17.26 -1.72 30.56
CA TYR A 52 18.27 -0.77 30.10
C TYR A 52 19.20 -1.40 29.05
N LYS A 53 19.53 -2.68 29.18
CA LYS A 53 20.28 -3.43 28.16
C LYS A 53 19.52 -3.45 26.83
N ASN A 54 18.24 -3.82 26.85
CA ASN A 54 17.41 -3.83 25.65
C ASN A 54 17.29 -2.44 25.01
N GLN A 55 17.19 -1.38 25.82
CA GLN A 55 17.17 -0.01 25.31
C GLN A 55 18.49 0.37 24.62
N ILE A 56 19.64 -0.05 25.18
CA ILE A 56 20.96 0.19 24.57
C ILE A 56 21.11 -0.63 23.28
N ASP A 57 20.68 -1.88 23.28
CA ASP A 57 20.74 -2.75 22.10
C ASP A 57 19.86 -2.20 20.96
N ASP A 58 18.65 -1.73 21.27
CA ASP A 58 17.73 -1.08 20.32
C ASP A 58 18.33 0.22 19.75
N GLN A 59 18.95 1.04 20.60
CA GLN A 59 19.69 2.22 20.17
C GLN A 59 20.87 1.86 19.27
N GLY A 60 21.59 0.77 19.58
CA GLY A 60 22.69 0.26 18.75
C GLY A 60 22.23 -0.13 17.35
N GLN A 61 21.12 -0.87 17.24
CA GLN A 61 20.52 -1.24 15.96
C GLN A 61 20.08 -0.02 15.15
N THR A 62 19.49 0.97 15.82
CA THR A 62 19.06 2.22 15.19
C THR A 62 20.26 3.00 14.63
N ILE A 63 21.35 3.11 15.39
CA ILE A 63 22.59 3.77 14.95
C ILE A 63 23.18 3.05 13.74
N ASP A 64 23.20 1.71 13.75
CA ASP A 64 23.70 0.92 12.63
C ASP A 64 22.85 1.10 11.36
N ALA A 65 21.52 1.16 11.49
CA ALA A 65 20.62 1.44 10.37
C ALA A 65 20.85 2.85 9.81
N LEU A 66 20.98 3.85 10.68
CA LEU A 66 21.26 5.23 10.29
C LEU A 66 22.62 5.35 9.59
N ARG A 67 23.66 4.68 10.11
CA ARG A 67 24.99 4.67 9.48
C ARG A 67 24.92 4.10 8.07
N LYS A 68 24.28 2.93 7.89
CA LYS A 68 24.11 2.32 6.56
C LYS A 68 23.37 3.25 5.59
N ALA A 69 22.31 3.90 6.07
CA ALA A 69 21.57 4.87 5.28
C ALA A 69 22.49 6.02 4.84
N VAL A 70 23.19 6.66 5.78
CA VAL A 70 24.12 7.76 5.49
C VAL A 70 25.25 7.32 4.56
N ASP A 71 25.88 6.16 4.77
CA ASP A 71 26.96 5.66 3.93
C ASP A 71 26.51 5.51 2.47
N SER A 72 25.35 4.88 2.25
CA SER A 72 24.77 4.71 0.90
C SER A 72 24.44 6.03 0.20
N LEU A 73 24.17 7.07 0.99
CA LEU A 73 23.83 8.41 0.51
C LEU A 73 25.08 9.24 0.22
N THR A 74 26.12 9.08 1.05
CA THR A 74 27.40 9.78 0.90
C THR A 74 28.14 9.30 -0.35
N GLU A 75 27.97 8.03 -0.75
CA GLU A 75 28.47 7.51 -2.02
C GLU A 75 27.93 8.26 -3.24
N LYS A 76 26.68 8.75 -3.17
CA LYS A 76 26.05 9.55 -4.22
C LYS A 76 26.32 11.04 -4.08
N GLN A 77 27.01 11.46 -3.02
CA GLN A 77 27.29 12.85 -2.78
C GLN A 77 28.34 13.36 -3.77
N GLY A 78 28.07 14.49 -4.43
CA GLY A 78 28.98 15.09 -5.40
C GLY A 78 28.96 14.44 -6.79
N THR A 79 28.06 13.48 -7.04
CA THR A 79 27.82 12.98 -8.39
C THR A 79 26.87 13.94 -9.14
N PRO A 80 26.95 14.03 -10.49
CA PRO A 80 26.03 14.87 -11.26
C PRO A 80 24.55 14.46 -11.15
N ASP A 81 24.29 13.21 -10.76
CA ASP A 81 22.97 12.61 -10.56
C ASP A 81 22.50 12.63 -9.10
N ALA A 82 23.26 13.30 -8.21
CA ALA A 82 22.88 13.46 -6.81
C ALA A 82 21.49 14.11 -6.70
N PRO A 83 20.54 13.50 -5.96
CA PRO A 83 19.20 14.07 -5.81
C PRO A 83 19.26 15.45 -5.15
N GLU A 84 18.42 16.35 -5.66
CA GLU A 84 18.26 17.69 -5.08
C GLU A 84 17.82 17.58 -3.61
N GLY A 85 18.42 18.39 -2.73
CA GLY A 85 18.16 18.33 -1.28
C GLY A 85 18.96 17.27 -0.51
N LEU A 86 19.76 16.42 -1.17
CA LEU A 86 20.58 15.40 -0.50
C LEU A 86 21.55 16.00 0.52
N ASN A 87 22.27 17.05 0.13
CA ASN A 87 23.23 17.72 1.02
C ASN A 87 22.54 18.36 2.23
N GLU A 88 21.38 18.96 2.04
CA GLU A 88 20.58 19.58 3.11
C GLU A 88 20.06 18.52 4.09
N ALA A 89 19.65 17.35 3.59
CA ALA A 89 19.21 16.23 4.43
C ALA A 89 20.36 15.70 5.30
N LEU A 90 21.56 15.53 4.71
CA LEU A 90 22.76 15.13 5.44
C LEU A 90 23.18 16.18 6.48
N ASP A 91 23.05 17.46 6.17
CA ASP A 91 23.33 18.55 7.12
C ASP A 91 22.36 18.55 8.32
N HIS A 92 21.07 18.26 8.10
CA HIS A 92 20.12 18.09 9.19
C HIS A 92 20.40 16.85 10.04
N LEU A 93 20.82 15.73 9.45
CA LEU A 93 21.28 14.56 10.21
C LEU A 93 22.48 14.89 11.10
N LYS A 94 23.46 15.64 10.57
CA LYS A 94 24.63 16.09 11.35
C LYS A 94 24.23 16.95 12.55
N GLN A 95 23.14 17.70 12.44
CA GLN A 95 22.60 18.54 13.52
C GLN A 95 21.72 17.76 14.51
N GLY A 96 21.43 16.48 14.25
CA GLY A 96 20.49 15.67 15.03
C GLY A 96 19.01 15.96 14.71
N ASP A 97 18.74 16.80 13.71
CA ASP A 97 17.40 17.19 13.24
C ASP A 97 16.80 16.09 12.35
N THR A 98 16.62 14.88 12.91
CA THR A 98 16.19 13.69 12.15
C THR A 98 14.85 13.88 11.43
N LYS A 99 13.91 14.64 12.01
CA LYS A 99 12.61 14.94 11.38
C LYS A 99 12.71 15.77 10.11
N LYS A 100 13.62 16.75 10.08
CA LYS A 100 13.81 17.58 8.87
C LYS A 100 14.53 16.80 7.78
N ALA A 101 15.50 15.98 8.17
CA ALA A 101 16.17 15.07 7.26
C ALA A 101 15.19 14.07 6.63
N GLU A 102 14.32 13.45 7.44
CA GLU A 102 13.27 12.54 6.97
C GLU A 102 12.36 13.20 5.92
N ALA A 103 11.84 14.40 6.20
CA ALA A 103 11.00 15.14 5.25
C ALA A 103 11.72 15.47 3.93
N LEU A 104 13.03 15.72 3.95
CA LEU A 104 13.82 15.91 2.72
C LEU A 104 14.00 14.60 1.96
N PHE A 105 14.20 13.48 2.65
CA PHE A 105 14.27 12.17 1.99
C PHE A 105 12.94 11.73 1.39
N GLU A 106 11.82 12.03 2.03
CA GLU A 106 10.48 11.81 1.46
C GLU A 106 10.34 12.56 0.13
N ARG A 107 10.73 13.84 0.08
CA ARG A 107 10.71 14.63 -1.16
C ARG A 107 11.64 14.07 -2.24
N ILE A 108 12.83 13.60 -1.85
CA ILE A 108 13.76 12.94 -2.78
C ILE A 108 13.14 11.67 -3.35
N LEU A 109 12.51 10.85 -2.51
CA LEU A 109 11.81 9.64 -2.93
C LEU A 109 10.70 9.97 -3.91
N GLU A 110 9.81 10.90 -3.55
CA GLU A 110 8.70 11.34 -4.43
C GLU A 110 9.21 11.83 -5.78
N ALA A 111 10.28 12.63 -5.82
CA ALA A 111 10.87 13.11 -7.05
C ALA A 111 11.41 11.97 -7.92
N LYS A 112 12.11 11.00 -7.32
CA LYS A 112 12.64 9.83 -8.06
C LYS A 112 11.56 8.88 -8.52
N GLU A 113 10.49 8.71 -7.76
CA GLU A 113 9.31 7.96 -8.20
C GLU A 113 8.63 8.65 -9.37
N ALA A 114 8.48 9.98 -9.32
CA ALA A 114 7.92 10.77 -10.40
C ALA A 114 8.79 10.71 -11.68
N GLU A 115 10.12 10.80 -11.55
CA GLU A 115 11.07 10.59 -12.66
C GLU A 115 10.92 9.19 -13.27
N GLY A 116 10.87 8.15 -12.42
CA GLY A 116 10.68 6.77 -12.85
C GLY A 116 9.33 6.55 -13.53
N GLN A 117 8.28 7.18 -13.02
CA GLN A 117 6.96 7.15 -13.64
C GLN A 117 6.97 7.86 -15.00
N ALA A 118 7.56 9.05 -15.10
CA ALA A 118 7.69 9.79 -16.36
C ALA A 118 8.45 8.97 -17.41
N ALA A 119 9.58 8.36 -17.02
CA ALA A 119 10.35 7.47 -17.89
C ALA A 119 9.53 6.25 -18.34
N ASN A 120 8.71 5.68 -17.46
CA ASN A 120 7.81 4.57 -17.81
C ASN A 120 6.73 5.01 -18.81
N LEU A 121 6.18 6.23 -18.67
CA LEU A 121 5.20 6.77 -19.62
C LEU A 121 5.81 6.96 -21.01
N GLU A 122 7.01 7.53 -21.09
CA GLU A 122 7.74 7.68 -22.37
C GLU A 122 8.08 6.33 -23.00
N ALA A 123 8.55 5.38 -22.19
CA ALA A 123 8.85 4.03 -22.65
C ALA A 123 7.57 3.28 -23.11
N ALA A 124 6.43 3.54 -22.48
CA ALA A 124 5.13 2.99 -22.89
C ALA A 124 4.73 3.52 -24.27
N GLU A 125 4.86 4.83 -24.50
CA GLU A 125 4.57 5.47 -25.79
C GLU A 125 5.49 4.92 -26.90
N ALA A 126 6.80 4.81 -26.63
CA ALA A 126 7.73 4.18 -27.55
C ALA A 126 7.35 2.73 -27.88
N ALA A 127 6.93 1.95 -26.88
CA ALA A 127 6.46 0.58 -27.08
C ALA A 127 5.17 0.54 -27.92
N LYS A 128 4.24 1.49 -27.74
CA LYS A 128 3.03 1.62 -28.58
C LYS A 128 3.40 1.89 -30.04
N ASN A 129 4.34 2.80 -30.28
CA ASN A 129 4.83 3.14 -31.63
C ASN A 129 5.54 1.96 -32.30
N ILE A 130 6.36 1.21 -31.57
CA ILE A 130 6.94 -0.06 -32.07
C ILE A 130 5.84 -1.04 -32.44
N GLY A 131 4.81 -1.18 -31.60
CA GLY A 131 3.66 -2.05 -31.86
C GLY A 131 2.93 -1.68 -33.14
N ALA A 132 2.67 -0.39 -33.35
CA ALA A 132 2.01 0.13 -34.55
C ALA A 132 2.80 -0.14 -35.83
N LEU A 133 4.12 0.06 -35.81
CA LEU A 133 4.98 -0.24 -36.95
C LEU A 133 5.09 -1.75 -37.22
N ALA A 134 5.26 -2.54 -36.17
CA ALA A 134 5.34 -4.00 -36.27
C ALA A 134 4.03 -4.63 -36.76
N TYR A 135 2.88 -4.03 -36.45
CA TYR A 135 1.55 -4.54 -36.84
C TYR A 135 1.41 -4.82 -38.35
N LEU A 136 2.20 -4.13 -39.17
CA LEU A 136 2.23 -4.22 -40.63
C LEU A 136 2.95 -5.46 -41.18
N HIS A 137 3.88 -6.05 -40.42
CA HIS A 137 4.77 -7.10 -40.94
C HIS A 137 5.13 -8.21 -39.94
N ASP A 138 4.93 -7.99 -38.64
CA ASP A 138 5.31 -8.91 -37.57
C ASP A 138 4.30 -8.84 -36.42
N THR A 139 3.35 -9.77 -36.43
CA THR A 139 2.25 -9.84 -35.46
C THR A 139 2.75 -10.16 -34.04
N ASP A 140 3.77 -11.00 -33.89
CA ASP A 140 4.30 -11.40 -32.58
C ASP A 140 5.09 -10.26 -31.94
N LYS A 141 5.89 -9.54 -32.73
CA LYS A 141 6.58 -8.33 -32.26
C LYS A 141 5.60 -7.25 -31.86
N ALA A 142 4.54 -7.03 -32.65
CA ALA A 142 3.49 -6.07 -32.31
C ALA A 142 2.80 -6.43 -30.98
N LEU A 143 2.51 -7.72 -30.78
CA LEU A 143 1.87 -8.22 -29.57
C LEU A 143 2.74 -7.97 -28.33
N ASN A 144 4.04 -8.25 -28.43
CA ASN A 144 4.98 -8.03 -27.34
C ASN A 144 5.14 -6.54 -27.02
N ALA A 145 5.17 -5.69 -28.04
CA ALA A 145 5.29 -4.25 -27.88
C ALA A 145 4.05 -3.65 -27.19
N TYR A 146 2.84 -3.98 -27.63
CA TYR A 146 1.62 -3.52 -26.98
C TYR A 146 1.46 -4.07 -25.55
N LYS A 147 1.82 -5.34 -25.29
CA LYS A 147 1.87 -5.87 -23.92
C LYS A 147 2.84 -5.07 -23.04
N LYS A 148 4.01 -4.69 -23.56
CA LYS A 148 4.97 -3.88 -22.83
C LYS A 148 4.40 -2.48 -22.53
N ALA A 149 3.76 -1.84 -23.50
CA ALA A 149 3.09 -0.55 -23.30
C ALA A 149 2.07 -0.61 -22.15
N THR A 150 1.17 -1.61 -22.15
CA THR A 150 0.16 -1.78 -21.09
C THR A 150 0.72 -2.12 -19.71
N LYS A 151 1.97 -2.62 -19.63
CA LYS A 151 2.64 -2.88 -18.34
C LYS A 151 3.33 -1.63 -17.80
N LEU A 152 3.93 -0.84 -18.68
CA LEU A 152 4.63 0.40 -18.33
C LEU A 152 3.63 1.53 -18.00
N ASN A 153 2.52 1.60 -18.73
CA ASN A 153 1.41 2.49 -18.44
C ASN A 153 0.08 1.71 -18.40
N PRO A 154 -0.30 1.18 -17.22
CA PRO A 154 -1.55 0.42 -17.06
C PRO A 154 -2.82 1.24 -17.28
N ASP A 155 -2.74 2.57 -17.22
CA ASP A 155 -3.87 3.48 -17.36
C ASP A 155 -4.04 4.03 -18.79
N ASP A 156 -3.18 3.61 -19.74
CA ASP A 156 -3.31 3.94 -21.16
C ASP A 156 -4.42 3.10 -21.83
N ALA A 157 -5.63 3.67 -21.87
CA ALA A 157 -6.78 3.06 -22.53
C ALA A 157 -6.55 2.80 -24.04
N GLU A 158 -5.72 3.60 -24.72
CA GLU A 158 -5.42 3.41 -26.14
C GLU A 158 -4.51 2.20 -26.35
N ALA A 159 -3.47 2.04 -25.53
CA ALA A 159 -2.59 0.86 -25.57
C ALA A 159 -3.37 -0.44 -25.34
N TRP A 160 -4.33 -0.43 -24.40
CA TRP A 160 -5.24 -1.57 -24.18
C TRP A 160 -6.14 -1.83 -25.38
N ASN A 161 -6.67 -0.79 -26.03
CA ASN A 161 -7.48 -0.94 -27.24
C ASN A 161 -6.69 -1.56 -28.41
N LEU A 162 -5.46 -1.08 -28.65
CA LEU A 162 -4.56 -1.60 -29.67
C LEU A 162 -4.18 -3.06 -29.41
N LEU A 163 -3.88 -3.40 -28.16
CA LEU A 163 -3.65 -4.79 -27.74
C LEU A 163 -4.87 -5.66 -28.00
N GLY A 164 -6.06 -5.19 -27.64
CA GLY A 164 -7.32 -5.90 -27.86
C GLY A 164 -7.61 -6.16 -29.34
N ALA A 165 -7.41 -5.16 -30.19
CA ALA A 165 -7.60 -5.27 -31.64
C ALA A 165 -6.64 -6.29 -32.26
N LEU A 166 -5.37 -6.28 -31.87
CA LEU A 166 -4.38 -7.25 -32.34
C LEU A 166 -4.70 -8.67 -31.87
N LEU A 167 -5.09 -8.83 -30.61
CA LEU A 167 -5.49 -10.13 -30.05
C LEU A 167 -6.72 -10.69 -30.77
N LEU A 168 -7.71 -9.84 -31.06
CA LEU A 168 -8.88 -10.21 -31.85
C LEU A 168 -8.48 -10.68 -33.25
N ARG A 169 -7.61 -9.94 -33.94
CA ARG A 169 -7.07 -10.32 -35.26
C ARG A 169 -6.33 -11.66 -35.22
N SER A 170 -5.59 -11.92 -34.14
CA SER A 170 -4.85 -13.17 -33.95
C SER A 170 -5.73 -14.36 -33.52
N GLY A 171 -7.01 -14.12 -33.21
CA GLY A 171 -7.96 -15.14 -32.76
C GLY A 171 -7.95 -15.43 -31.25
N ASP A 172 -7.14 -14.73 -30.45
CA ASP A 172 -7.20 -14.82 -28.98
C ASP A 172 -8.37 -13.97 -28.46
N LEU A 173 -9.59 -14.52 -28.60
CA LEU A 173 -10.83 -13.89 -28.16
C LEU A 173 -10.85 -13.62 -26.65
N THR A 174 -10.21 -14.48 -25.86
CA THR A 174 -10.18 -14.34 -24.39
C THR A 174 -9.26 -13.19 -23.99
N GLY A 175 -8.08 -13.11 -24.58
CA GLY A 175 -7.15 -11.99 -24.41
C GLY A 175 -7.76 -10.68 -24.88
N ALA A 176 -8.36 -10.67 -26.06
CA ALA A 176 -9.01 -9.48 -26.61
C ALA A 176 -10.12 -8.96 -25.69
N LYS A 177 -10.99 -9.86 -25.19
CA LYS A 177 -12.05 -9.50 -24.23
C LYS A 177 -11.49 -8.87 -22.96
N ARG A 178 -10.41 -9.42 -22.39
CA ARG A 178 -9.76 -8.82 -21.21
C ARG A 178 -9.23 -7.42 -21.49
N ALA A 179 -8.59 -7.22 -22.64
CA ALA A 179 -8.04 -5.93 -23.03
C ALA A 179 -9.14 -4.87 -23.23
N PHE A 180 -10.22 -5.18 -23.97
CA PHE A 180 -11.33 -4.25 -24.15
C PHE A 180 -12.08 -3.94 -22.84
N ASN A 181 -12.23 -4.91 -21.94
CA ASN A 181 -12.79 -4.65 -20.61
C ASN A 181 -11.91 -3.68 -19.80
N LYS A 182 -10.58 -3.72 -19.97
CA LYS A 182 -9.69 -2.71 -19.37
C LYS A 182 -9.94 -1.32 -19.95
N VAL A 183 -10.16 -1.20 -21.26
CA VAL A 183 -10.56 0.08 -21.89
C VAL A 183 -11.84 0.62 -21.25
N LEU A 184 -12.87 -0.21 -21.04
CA LEU A 184 -14.12 0.23 -20.40
C LEU A 184 -13.92 0.64 -18.93
N ALA A 185 -13.10 -0.10 -18.17
CA ALA A 185 -12.80 0.22 -16.79
C ALA A 185 -12.05 1.56 -16.63
N LEU A 186 -11.12 1.85 -17.54
CA LEU A 186 -10.41 3.13 -17.63
C LEU A 186 -11.29 4.23 -18.22
N GLY A 187 -12.17 3.90 -19.16
CA GLY A 187 -13.12 4.78 -19.84
C GLY A 187 -14.13 5.45 -18.88
N ASN A 188 -14.49 4.79 -17.79
CA ASN A 188 -15.27 5.43 -16.73
C ASN A 188 -14.49 6.56 -16.00
N ARG A 189 -13.18 6.68 -16.22
CA ARG A 189 -12.28 7.70 -15.67
C ARG A 189 -11.68 8.63 -16.73
N THR A 190 -11.74 8.29 -18.01
CA THR A 190 -11.22 9.10 -19.12
C THR A 190 -12.35 9.76 -19.93
N THR A 191 -12.09 10.91 -20.56
CA THR A 191 -13.08 11.66 -21.36
C THR A 191 -13.28 11.12 -22.79
N ASN A 192 -12.56 10.07 -23.20
CA ASN A 192 -12.57 9.61 -24.59
C ASN A 192 -13.70 8.58 -24.86
N LYS A 193 -14.91 9.11 -25.07
CA LYS A 193 -16.10 8.31 -25.40
C LYS A 193 -15.94 7.46 -26.67
N SER A 194 -15.07 7.85 -27.60
CA SER A 194 -14.82 7.11 -28.84
C SER A 194 -14.17 5.75 -28.55
N LEU A 195 -13.13 5.72 -27.73
CA LEU A 195 -12.46 4.47 -27.35
C LEU A 195 -13.41 3.50 -26.62
N ILE A 196 -14.29 4.01 -25.77
CA ILE A 196 -15.31 3.21 -25.08
C ILE A 196 -16.28 2.58 -26.07
N ALA A 197 -16.73 3.34 -27.07
CA ALA A 197 -17.61 2.84 -28.12
C ALA A 197 -16.93 1.76 -28.97
N ILE A 198 -15.67 1.97 -29.35
CA ILE A 198 -14.86 0.98 -30.11
C ILE A 198 -14.69 -0.31 -29.31
N ALA A 199 -14.29 -0.21 -28.04
CA ALA A 199 -14.12 -1.36 -27.16
C ALA A 199 -15.44 -2.12 -26.98
N SER A 200 -16.56 -1.41 -26.79
CA SER A 200 -17.90 -2.01 -26.68
C SER A 200 -18.32 -2.72 -27.96
N GLY A 201 -18.08 -2.11 -29.13
CA GLY A 201 -18.36 -2.72 -30.43
C GLY A 201 -17.55 -3.99 -30.66
N ASN A 202 -16.25 -3.96 -30.36
CA ASN A 202 -15.39 -5.14 -30.47
C ASN A 202 -15.78 -6.25 -29.48
N LEU A 203 -16.25 -5.92 -28.27
CA LEU A 203 -16.81 -6.90 -27.35
C LEU A 203 -18.10 -7.56 -27.89
N GLY A 204 -18.94 -6.80 -28.59
CA GLY A 204 -20.09 -7.33 -29.32
C GLY A 204 -19.68 -8.32 -30.40
N ILE A 205 -18.67 -7.98 -31.21
CA ILE A 205 -18.10 -8.89 -32.24
C ILE A 205 -17.56 -10.18 -31.60
N ILE A 206 -16.84 -10.07 -30.47
CA ILE A 206 -16.33 -11.23 -29.74
C ILE A 206 -17.48 -12.13 -29.25
N ALA A 207 -18.54 -11.54 -28.69
CA ALA A 207 -19.69 -12.29 -28.19
C ALA A 207 -20.43 -13.03 -29.31
N GLN A 208 -20.65 -12.37 -30.45
CA GLN A 208 -21.25 -12.99 -31.64
C GLN A 208 -20.39 -14.16 -32.14
N THR A 209 -19.08 -13.92 -32.28
CA THR A 209 -18.11 -14.92 -32.71
C THR A 209 -18.13 -16.16 -31.83
N GLN A 210 -18.13 -15.98 -30.51
CA GLN A 210 -18.15 -17.09 -29.57
C GLN A 210 -19.45 -17.88 -29.68
N GLY A 211 -20.60 -17.19 -29.78
CA GLY A 211 -21.90 -17.84 -29.96
C GLY A 211 -22.00 -18.65 -31.25
N ASP A 212 -21.43 -18.16 -32.35
CA ASP A 212 -21.40 -18.87 -33.62
C ASP A 212 -20.46 -20.08 -33.58
N LEU A 213 -19.32 -19.98 -32.89
CA LEU A 213 -18.43 -21.12 -32.65
C LEU A 213 -19.09 -22.21 -31.80
N ASP A 214 -19.85 -21.82 -30.77
CA ASP A 214 -20.54 -22.76 -29.90
C ASP A 214 -21.66 -23.49 -30.66
N LYS A 215 -22.45 -22.78 -31.48
CA LYS A 215 -23.43 -23.38 -32.40
C LYS A 215 -22.77 -24.31 -33.42
N SER A 216 -21.63 -23.90 -34.00
CA SER A 216 -20.89 -24.72 -34.95
C SER A 216 -20.38 -26.01 -34.32
N LYS A 217 -19.87 -25.97 -33.08
CA LYS A 217 -19.44 -27.17 -32.35
C LYS A 217 -20.61 -28.12 -32.05
N ILE A 218 -21.77 -27.57 -31.69
CA ILE A 218 -22.99 -28.37 -31.45
C ILE A 218 -23.49 -29.02 -32.75
N THR A 219 -23.37 -28.31 -33.88
CA THR A 219 -23.84 -28.80 -35.19
C THR A 219 -22.83 -29.74 -35.86
N SER A 220 -21.52 -29.53 -35.66
CA SER A 220 -20.46 -30.39 -36.21
C SER A 220 -19.97 -31.40 -35.17
N ASN A 221 -20.62 -32.56 -35.11
CA ASN A 221 -20.04 -33.80 -34.54
C ASN A 221 -18.87 -34.35 -35.40
N ASN A 222 -18.16 -33.49 -36.13
CA ASN A 222 -16.99 -33.80 -36.93
C ASN A 222 -15.98 -32.63 -36.75
N PRO A 223 -14.71 -32.87 -36.38
CA PRO A 223 -13.81 -31.80 -35.96
C PRO A 223 -13.42 -30.90 -37.14
N LEU A 224 -13.68 -29.59 -37.00
CA LEU A 224 -13.19 -28.57 -37.94
C LEU A 224 -11.67 -28.37 -37.77
N PRO A 225 -10.93 -28.11 -38.86
CA PRO A 225 -9.51 -27.83 -38.79
C PRO A 225 -9.23 -26.52 -38.01
N SER A 226 -8.15 -26.52 -37.24
CA SER A 226 -7.77 -25.44 -36.33
C SER A 226 -7.81 -24.04 -36.96
N LEU A 227 -8.41 -23.08 -36.26
CA LEU A 227 -8.63 -21.68 -36.67
C LEU A 227 -7.39 -20.91 -37.12
N LYS A 228 -6.17 -21.39 -36.82
CA LYS A 228 -4.90 -20.85 -37.32
C LYS A 228 -4.90 -20.66 -38.86
N ASN A 229 -5.60 -21.52 -39.60
CA ASN A 229 -5.65 -21.47 -41.07
C ASN A 229 -6.78 -20.61 -41.64
N LEU A 230 -7.79 -20.23 -40.85
CA LEU A 230 -8.91 -19.39 -41.32
C LEU A 230 -8.60 -17.89 -41.14
N ALA A 231 -7.80 -17.54 -40.13
CA ALA A 231 -7.41 -16.17 -39.80
C ALA A 231 -6.62 -15.44 -40.93
N TRP A 232 -6.00 -16.19 -41.85
CA TRP A 232 -5.26 -15.63 -42.99
C TRP A 232 -6.14 -15.35 -44.22
N LYS A 233 -7.38 -15.85 -44.29
CA LYS A 233 -8.20 -15.78 -45.53
C LYS A 233 -9.27 -14.69 -45.53
N LYS A 234 -9.68 -14.16 -44.37
CA LYS A 234 -10.55 -12.97 -44.28
C LYS A 234 -10.19 -12.16 -43.02
N PRO A 235 -9.85 -10.86 -43.13
CA PRO A 235 -9.68 -10.02 -41.95
C PRO A 235 -11.00 -9.90 -41.19
N TRP A 236 -10.96 -10.07 -39.87
CA TRP A 236 -12.10 -9.75 -39.01
C TRP A 236 -12.45 -8.27 -39.15
N PRO A 237 -13.73 -7.88 -39.17
CA PRO A 237 -14.12 -6.48 -39.19
C PRO A 237 -13.74 -5.86 -37.84
N VAL A 238 -12.54 -5.28 -37.74
CA VAL A 238 -12.14 -4.44 -36.61
C VAL A 238 -12.68 -3.04 -36.87
N ILE A 239 -13.41 -2.48 -35.92
CA ILE A 239 -13.91 -1.11 -36.02
C ILE A 239 -12.72 -0.18 -35.71
N TRP A 240 -12.17 0.46 -36.74
CA TRP A 240 -11.14 1.49 -36.59
C TRP A 240 -11.78 2.86 -36.37
N ALA A 241 -11.10 3.73 -35.62
CA ALA A 241 -11.40 5.15 -35.63
C ALA A 241 -10.87 5.75 -36.94
N THR A 242 -11.75 6.24 -37.79
CA THR A 242 -11.43 7.33 -38.74
C THR A 242 -11.77 8.65 -38.10
#